data_AF-A0A839IKZ1-F1
#
_entry.id   AF-A0A839IKZ1-F1
#
_cell.length_a   1.000
_cell.length_b   1.000
_cell.length_c   1.000
_cell.angle_alpha   90.00
_cell.angle_beta   90.00
_cell.angle_gamma   90.00
#
_symmetry.space_group_name_H-M   'P 1'
#
loop_
_entity.id
_entity.type
_entity.pdbx_description
1 polymer ?
#
loop_
_entity_poly.entity_id
_entity_poly.type
_entity_poly.pdbx_seq_one_letter_code
_entity_poly.pdbx_strand_id
1 'polypeptide(L)'
;MVDSIRSSSAIARYLGLAGVDPSENISARRWGRRLEWPMLFLALWMLISWYLSAVENDDHEIHHVTDVVIWLFFLTETLLLARLVDNTRRYLLTNWMNLVIIIMGIPVLWGEDAFISVLRILRVILILTLLLPLGSTVRDILSRNHLGTTLLISALFVGVSGTFISVIDPAIGTPWDGIWWAIVTITTVGYGDIVPASTAGKIFGTILILSGIGLFSLLTASFSVFFLSREEEEVVDKETELLQRIDGLETRMSALELNISRMLDNQQALLSRTSLLDKSHSANTGKKGESDGEAPIL
;
A
#
# COMPACT_ATOMS: atom_id res chain seq x y z
N MET A 1 -2.30 8.22 14.61
CA MET A 1 -2.28 7.51 13.30
C MET A 1 -3.03 8.28 12.21
N VAL A 2 -4.20 8.88 12.50
CA VAL A 2 -5.02 9.63 11.53
C VAL A 2 -4.45 11.00 11.13
N ASP A 3 -3.72 11.69 12.03
CA ASP A 3 -3.25 13.06 11.76
C ASP A 3 -1.99 13.14 10.86
N SER A 4 -1.18 12.08 10.80
CA SER A 4 0.03 12.04 9.96
C SER A 4 -0.31 11.80 8.47
N ILE A 5 -1.29 10.93 8.19
CA ILE A 5 -1.81 10.68 6.84
C ILE A 5 -2.50 11.94 6.27
N ARG A 6 -3.11 12.75 7.14
CA ARG A 6 -3.69 14.05 6.75
C ARG A 6 -2.64 15.06 6.29
N SER A 7 -1.43 15.03 6.84
CA SER A 7 -0.38 16.04 6.58
C SER A 7 0.23 15.93 5.17
N SER A 8 0.62 14.74 4.71
CA SER A 8 1.13 14.54 3.33
C SER A 8 0.06 14.85 2.27
N SER A 9 -1.20 14.48 2.57
CA SER A 9 -2.35 14.81 1.72
C SER A 9 -2.68 16.31 1.69
N ALA A 10 -2.24 17.10 2.67
CA ALA A 10 -2.54 18.53 2.73
C ALA A 10 -1.63 19.32 1.77
N ILE A 11 -0.34 18.99 1.74
CA ILE A 11 0.63 19.58 0.80
C ILE A 11 0.28 19.18 -0.64
N ALA A 12 -0.02 17.90 -0.88
CA ALA A 12 -0.44 17.41 -2.18
C ALA A 12 -1.79 18.03 -2.65
N ARG A 13 -2.75 18.22 -1.74
CA ARG A 13 -4.00 18.96 -2.04
C ARG A 13 -3.77 20.42 -2.37
N TYR A 14 -2.87 21.09 -1.64
CA TYR A 14 -2.57 22.50 -1.86
C TYR A 14 -1.84 22.71 -3.19
N LEU A 15 -0.93 21.79 -3.54
CA LEU A 15 -0.24 21.74 -4.83
C LEU A 15 -1.14 21.30 -5.99
N GLY A 16 -2.38 20.86 -5.74
CA GLY A 16 -3.28 20.47 -6.81
C GLY A 16 -2.95 19.14 -7.45
N LEU A 17 -2.45 18.16 -6.68
CA LEU A 17 -2.07 16.80 -7.13
C LEU A 17 -2.41 15.76 -6.05
N ALA A 18 -3.61 15.83 -5.47
CA ALA A 18 -3.99 14.92 -4.38
C ALA A 18 -4.32 13.49 -4.81
N GLY A 19 -4.39 13.22 -6.13
CA GLY A 19 -4.79 11.93 -6.68
C GLY A 19 -6.29 11.67 -6.51
N VAL A 20 -6.66 10.39 -6.46
CA VAL A 20 -8.04 9.94 -6.24
C VAL A 20 -8.37 9.96 -4.75
N ASP A 21 -9.41 10.68 -4.35
CA ASP A 21 -9.81 10.82 -2.94
C ASP A 21 -10.22 9.44 -2.35
N PRO A 22 -9.88 9.13 -1.08
CA PRO A 22 -10.22 7.86 -0.44
C PRO A 22 -11.72 7.55 -0.38
N SER A 23 -12.58 8.59 -0.46
CA SER A 23 -14.04 8.47 -0.46
C SER A 23 -14.64 8.13 -1.84
N GLU A 24 -13.83 8.11 -2.90
CA GLU A 24 -14.27 7.78 -4.25
C GLU A 24 -14.39 6.27 -4.48
N ASN A 25 -15.08 5.91 -5.57
CA ASN A 25 -15.35 4.55 -5.99
C ASN A 25 -14.11 3.62 -5.96
N ILE A 26 -14.30 2.37 -5.54
CA ILE A 26 -13.25 1.35 -5.43
C ILE A 26 -12.55 1.14 -6.79
N SER A 27 -13.31 1.21 -7.88
CA SER A 27 -12.78 1.14 -9.25
C SER A 27 -11.82 2.30 -9.55
N ALA A 28 -12.20 3.54 -9.23
CA ALA A 28 -11.35 4.72 -9.43
C ALA A 28 -10.05 4.62 -8.61
N ARG A 29 -10.15 4.17 -7.36
CA ARG A 29 -8.98 3.97 -6.48
C ARG A 29 -8.03 2.87 -6.96
N ARG A 30 -8.55 1.81 -7.59
CA ARG A 30 -7.75 0.72 -8.16
C ARG A 30 -7.04 1.15 -9.44
N TRP A 31 -7.75 1.86 -10.31
CA TRP A 31 -7.19 2.36 -11.57
C TRP A 31 -6.17 3.48 -11.32
N GLY A 32 -6.42 4.40 -10.38
CA GLY A 32 -5.44 5.42 -9.97
C GLY A 32 -4.10 4.80 -9.56
N ARG A 33 -4.12 3.85 -8.61
CA ARG A 33 -2.90 3.14 -8.18
C ARG A 33 -2.21 2.34 -9.28
N ARG A 34 -2.96 1.80 -10.25
CA ARG A 34 -2.36 1.06 -11.37
C ARG A 34 -1.71 1.97 -12.40
N LEU A 35 -2.24 3.17 -12.61
CA LEU A 35 -1.71 4.12 -13.57
C LEU A 35 -0.52 4.93 -13.02
N GLU A 36 -0.42 5.09 -11.69
CA GLU A 36 0.73 5.70 -11.01
C GLU A 36 2.08 5.05 -11.39
N TRP A 37 2.15 3.71 -11.43
CA TRP A 37 3.40 2.98 -11.71
C TRP A 37 3.96 3.20 -13.12
N PRO A 38 3.17 3.01 -14.20
CA PRO A 38 3.59 3.39 -15.54
C PRO A 38 4.02 4.86 -15.65
N MET A 39 3.31 5.77 -14.96
CA MET A 39 3.67 7.19 -14.96
C MET A 39 5.00 7.47 -14.31
N LEU A 40 5.30 6.84 -13.17
CA LEU A 40 6.59 6.96 -12.51
C LEU A 40 7.71 6.47 -13.43
N PHE A 41 7.48 5.40 -14.18
CA PHE A 41 8.45 4.88 -15.14
C PHE A 41 8.68 5.85 -16.30
N LEU A 42 7.61 6.43 -16.85
CA LEU A 42 7.68 7.48 -17.87
C LEU A 42 8.35 8.76 -17.36
N ALA A 43 8.10 9.13 -16.11
CA ALA A 43 8.70 10.27 -15.44
C ALA A 43 10.21 10.07 -15.20
N LEU A 44 10.63 8.84 -14.87
CA LEU A 44 12.05 8.47 -14.78
C LEU A 44 12.70 8.45 -16.18
N TRP A 45 12.02 7.87 -17.16
CA TRP A 45 12.47 7.88 -18.56
C TRP A 45 12.66 9.30 -19.08
N MET A 46 11.81 10.24 -18.66
CA MET A 46 11.95 11.65 -18.98
C MET A 46 13.26 12.26 -18.46
N LEU A 47 13.70 11.91 -17.24
CA LEU A 47 15.00 12.36 -16.70
C LEU A 47 16.17 11.81 -17.53
N ILE A 48 16.07 10.54 -17.93
CA ILE A 48 17.08 9.89 -18.76
C ILE A 48 17.13 10.55 -20.14
N SER A 49 15.97 10.75 -20.78
CA SER A 49 15.88 11.46 -22.06
C SER A 49 16.43 12.88 -21.97
N TRP A 50 16.23 13.57 -20.86
CA TRP A 50 16.78 14.91 -20.65
C TRP A 50 18.31 14.89 -20.50
N TYR A 51 18.85 13.92 -19.76
CA TYR A 51 20.29 13.73 -19.61
C TYR A 51 20.96 13.41 -20.94
N LEU A 52 20.38 12.49 -21.73
CA LEU A 52 20.90 12.11 -23.04
C LEU A 52 20.92 13.31 -24.00
N SER A 53 19.84 14.10 -24.05
CA SER A 53 19.78 15.34 -24.83
C SER A 53 20.85 16.39 -24.43
N ALA A 54 21.30 16.36 -23.17
CA ALA A 54 22.32 17.28 -22.69
C ALA A 54 23.76 16.82 -23.01
N VAL A 55 23.97 15.52 -23.25
CA VAL A 55 25.30 14.91 -23.45
C VAL A 55 25.56 14.59 -24.92
N GLU A 56 24.59 14.02 -25.61
CA GLU A 56 24.63 13.78 -27.05
C GLU A 56 23.83 14.86 -27.76
N ASN A 57 24.39 15.42 -28.83
CA ASN A 57 23.73 16.36 -29.73
C ASN A 57 22.71 15.59 -30.61
N ASP A 58 21.81 14.87 -29.95
CA ASP A 58 21.00 13.80 -30.53
C ASP A 58 19.78 14.33 -31.31
N ASP A 59 19.24 13.46 -32.16
CA ASP A 59 18.18 13.76 -33.13
C ASP A 59 16.92 14.30 -32.44
N HIS A 60 16.48 15.50 -32.82
CA HIS A 60 15.33 16.20 -32.23
C HIS A 60 14.01 15.40 -32.34
N GLU A 61 13.94 14.40 -33.23
CA GLU A 61 12.76 13.58 -33.46
C GLU A 61 12.44 12.61 -32.31
N ILE A 62 13.45 11.98 -31.70
CA ILE A 62 13.24 10.97 -30.63
C ILE A 62 12.67 11.63 -29.37
N HIS A 63 13.13 12.85 -29.06
CA HIS A 63 12.63 13.64 -27.94
C HIS A 63 11.18 14.08 -28.15
N HIS A 64 10.83 14.52 -29.36
CA HIS A 64 9.46 14.89 -29.68
C HIS A 64 8.50 13.70 -29.55
N VAL A 65 8.88 12.52 -30.06
CA VAL A 65 8.08 11.30 -29.91
C VAL A 65 7.89 10.93 -28.44
N THR A 66 8.95 10.97 -27.64
CA THR A 66 8.91 10.65 -26.21
C THR A 66 7.98 11.61 -25.46
N ASP A 67 8.08 12.91 -25.74
CA ASP A 67 7.24 13.94 -25.12
C ASP A 67 5.75 13.76 -25.47
N VAL A 68 5.43 13.43 -26.73
CA VAL A 68 4.06 13.14 -27.17
C VAL A 68 3.51 11.89 -26.48
N VAL A 69 4.31 10.84 -26.33
CA VAL A 69 3.88 9.61 -25.65
C VAL A 69 3.56 9.88 -24.17
N ILE A 70 4.44 10.62 -23.47
CA ILE A 70 4.23 10.99 -22.07
C ILE A 70 2.97 11.84 -21.93
N TRP A 71 2.81 12.85 -22.78
CA TRP A 71 1.64 13.73 -22.77
C TRP A 71 0.34 12.95 -23.02
N LEU A 72 0.34 12.04 -23.99
CA LEU A 72 -0.81 11.19 -24.28
C LEU A 72 -1.15 10.31 -23.09
N PHE A 73 -0.15 9.76 -22.41
CA PHE A 73 -0.37 8.95 -21.21
C PHE A 73 -1.03 9.77 -20.09
N PHE A 74 -0.51 10.97 -19.78
CA PHE A 74 -1.11 11.88 -18.80
C PHE A 74 -2.55 12.29 -19.15
N LEU A 75 -2.79 12.58 -20.43
CA LEU A 75 -4.12 12.91 -20.92
C LEU A 75 -5.08 11.73 -20.73
N THR A 76 -4.66 10.53 -21.14
CA THR A 76 -5.50 9.33 -21.03
C THR A 76 -5.79 8.97 -19.58
N GLU A 77 -4.80 9.05 -18.68
CA GLU A 77 -5.01 8.81 -17.26
C GLU A 77 -6.02 9.80 -16.69
N THR A 78 -5.79 11.11 -16.90
CA THR A 78 -6.68 12.15 -16.38
C THR A 78 -8.10 11.98 -16.91
N LEU A 79 -8.25 11.60 -18.18
CA LEU A 79 -9.55 11.36 -18.80
C LEU A 79 -10.24 10.09 -18.26
N LEU A 80 -9.48 9.00 -18.07
CA LEU A 80 -9.99 7.75 -17.51
C LEU A 80 -10.45 7.95 -16.06
N LEU A 81 -9.63 8.62 -15.24
CA LEU A 81 -9.96 8.91 -13.85
C LEU A 81 -11.11 9.92 -13.74
N ALA A 82 -11.12 10.96 -14.57
CA ALA A 82 -12.25 11.91 -14.63
C ALA A 82 -13.59 11.24 -14.97
N ARG A 83 -13.56 10.14 -15.75
CA ARG A 83 -14.75 9.33 -16.08
C ARG A 83 -15.12 8.30 -15.01
N LEU A 84 -14.15 7.79 -14.26
CA LEU A 84 -14.37 6.76 -13.23
C LEU A 84 -14.78 7.32 -11.86
N VAL A 85 -14.45 8.58 -11.60
CA VAL A 85 -14.74 9.29 -10.34
C VAL A 85 -16.19 9.77 -10.33
N ASP A 86 -16.87 9.63 -9.18
CA ASP A 86 -18.28 10.00 -9.03
C ASP A 86 -18.47 11.53 -9.11
N ASN A 87 -17.50 12.30 -8.59
CA ASN A 87 -17.47 13.76 -8.66
C ASN A 87 -16.30 14.31 -9.49
N THR A 88 -16.44 14.32 -10.81
CA THR A 88 -15.42 14.82 -11.75
C THR A 88 -14.94 16.23 -11.42
N ARG A 89 -15.83 17.16 -11.06
CA ARG A 89 -15.44 18.54 -10.73
C ARG A 89 -14.51 18.61 -9.52
N ARG A 90 -14.79 17.84 -8.48
CA ARG A 90 -13.95 17.78 -7.28
C ARG A 90 -12.59 17.21 -7.62
N TYR A 91 -12.54 16.14 -8.42
CA TYR A 91 -11.28 15.55 -8.87
C TYR A 91 -10.43 16.54 -9.68
N LEU A 92 -11.04 17.25 -10.64
CA LEU A 92 -10.33 18.22 -11.49
C LEU A 92 -9.85 19.45 -10.70
N LEU A 93 -10.63 19.95 -9.75
CA LEU A 93 -10.23 21.08 -8.89
C LEU A 93 -9.14 20.70 -7.88
N THR A 94 -9.18 19.46 -7.38
CA THR A 94 -8.16 18.95 -6.46
C THR A 94 -6.87 18.57 -7.20
N ASN A 95 -6.97 18.23 -8.49
CA ASN A 95 -5.85 17.89 -9.36
C ASN A 95 -5.56 18.99 -10.42
N TRP A 96 -5.76 20.27 -10.05
CA TRP A 96 -5.67 21.39 -10.99
C TRP A 96 -4.27 21.55 -11.62
N MET A 97 -3.21 21.15 -10.92
CA MET A 97 -1.86 21.19 -11.45
C MET A 97 -1.67 20.17 -12.58
N ASN A 98 -2.32 19.01 -12.49
CA ASN A 98 -2.30 18.02 -13.58
C ASN A 98 -2.90 18.61 -14.87
N LEU A 99 -3.97 19.41 -14.73
CA LEU A 99 -4.55 20.14 -15.86
C LEU A 99 -3.61 21.21 -16.40
N VAL A 100 -2.95 21.97 -15.53
CA VAL A 100 -1.93 22.95 -15.96
C VAL A 100 -0.81 22.26 -16.71
N ILE A 101 -0.34 21.10 -16.24
CA ILE A 101 0.71 20.30 -16.89
C ILE A 101 0.26 19.78 -18.24
N ILE A 102 -0.98 19.28 -18.38
CA ILE A 102 -1.49 18.81 -19.67
C ILE A 102 -1.64 19.98 -20.65
N ILE A 103 -2.15 21.12 -20.19
CA ILE A 103 -2.38 22.32 -21.01
C ILE A 103 -1.05 22.98 -21.42
N MET A 104 -0.06 23.02 -20.52
CA MET A 104 1.29 23.56 -20.76
C MET A 104 2.27 22.51 -21.32
N GLY A 105 1.85 21.26 -21.44
CA GLY A 105 2.68 20.14 -21.87
C GLY A 105 2.46 19.68 -23.30
N ILE A 106 1.52 20.30 -24.04
CA ILE A 106 1.21 20.05 -25.46
C ILE A 106 2.47 20.25 -26.33
N PRO A 107 3.13 19.18 -26.80
CA PRO A 107 4.43 19.30 -27.48
C PRO A 107 4.38 20.12 -28.78
N VAL A 108 3.18 20.24 -29.38
CA VAL A 108 2.94 20.82 -30.71
C VAL A 108 2.75 22.35 -30.69
N LEU A 109 2.48 22.98 -29.54
CA LEU A 109 2.05 24.39 -29.49
C LEU A 109 3.17 25.42 -29.26
N TRP A 110 4.36 25.03 -28.76
CA TRP A 110 5.41 25.98 -28.40
C TRP A 110 6.70 25.75 -29.19
N GLY A 111 6.82 26.44 -30.32
CA GLY A 111 8.01 26.47 -31.19
C GLY A 111 8.98 27.62 -30.91
N GLU A 112 9.11 28.08 -29.67
CA GLU A 112 9.99 29.19 -29.28
C GLU A 112 10.92 28.74 -28.13
N ASP A 113 12.24 28.79 -28.35
CA ASP A 113 13.29 28.17 -27.53
C ASP A 113 13.29 28.60 -26.05
N ALA A 114 12.80 29.81 -25.75
CA ALA A 114 12.72 30.34 -24.38
C ALA A 114 11.61 29.65 -23.56
N PHE A 115 10.50 29.27 -24.19
CA PHE A 115 9.39 28.60 -23.51
C PHE A 115 9.72 27.14 -23.18
N ILE A 116 10.53 26.47 -24.01
CA ILE A 116 10.99 25.08 -23.78
C ILE A 116 11.71 24.94 -22.43
N SER A 117 12.48 25.96 -22.02
CA SER A 117 13.21 25.94 -20.74
C SER A 117 12.30 26.05 -19.51
N VAL A 118 11.24 26.86 -19.58
CA VAL A 118 10.25 26.99 -18.49
C VAL A 118 9.41 25.72 -18.36
N LEU A 119 9.02 25.12 -19.48
CA LEU A 119 8.29 23.86 -19.52
C LEU A 119 9.11 22.69 -18.95
N ARG A 120 10.44 22.73 -19.11
CA ARG A 120 11.37 21.77 -18.51
C ARG A 120 11.34 21.81 -16.98
N ILE A 121 11.26 23.00 -16.39
CA ILE A 121 11.16 23.17 -14.93
C ILE A 121 9.82 22.64 -14.42
N LEU A 122 8.73 22.88 -15.16
CA LEU A 122 7.40 22.34 -14.81
C LEU A 122 7.39 20.80 -14.75
N ARG A 123 8.14 20.15 -15.64
CA ARG A 123 8.31 18.68 -15.66
C ARG A 123 9.10 18.15 -14.46
N VAL A 124 10.14 18.87 -14.01
CA VAL A 124 10.87 18.52 -12.79
C VAL A 124 9.98 18.65 -11.56
N ILE A 125 9.13 19.68 -11.51
CA ILE A 125 8.12 19.83 -10.46
C ILE A 125 7.15 18.65 -10.47
N LEU A 126 6.70 18.18 -11.65
CA LEU A 126 5.87 16.98 -11.79
C LEU A 126 6.56 15.72 -11.25
N ILE A 127 7.82 15.47 -11.63
CA ILE A 127 8.56 14.30 -11.14
C ILE A 127 8.70 14.36 -9.62
N LEU A 128 9.07 15.54 -9.10
CA LEU A 128 9.19 15.77 -7.67
C LEU A 128 7.87 15.50 -6.96
N THR A 129 6.74 16.00 -7.48
CA THR A 129 5.42 15.80 -6.87
C THR A 129 4.92 14.36 -6.96
N LEU A 130 5.25 13.61 -8.01
CA LEU A 130 4.98 12.16 -8.10
C LEU A 130 5.82 11.33 -7.12
N LEU A 131 7.02 11.80 -6.77
CA LEU A 131 7.89 11.16 -5.78
C LEU A 131 7.48 11.47 -4.33
N LEU A 132 6.80 12.60 -4.06
CA LEU A 132 6.39 12.99 -2.69
C LEU A 132 5.51 11.93 -1.99
N PRO A 133 4.51 11.29 -2.63
CA PRO A 133 3.75 10.19 -2.04
C PRO A 133 4.62 9.00 -1.62
N LEU A 134 5.66 8.67 -2.39
CA LEU A 134 6.62 7.61 -2.06
C LEU A 134 7.33 7.92 -0.73
N GLY A 135 7.64 9.19 -0.46
CA GLY A 135 8.27 9.62 0.80
C GLY A 135 7.43 9.28 2.04
N SER A 136 6.10 9.31 1.94
CA SER A 136 5.22 8.90 3.05
C SER A 136 5.21 7.39 3.25
N THR A 137 5.27 6.61 2.15
CA THR A 137 5.39 5.14 2.21
C THR A 137 6.74 4.74 2.79
N VAL A 138 7.83 5.38 2.35
CA VAL A 138 9.18 5.20 2.89
C VAL A 138 9.21 5.55 4.37
N ARG A 139 8.59 6.66 4.80
CA ARG A 139 8.52 7.03 6.21
C ARG A 139 7.72 6.02 7.04
N ASP A 140 6.60 5.51 6.52
CA ASP A 140 5.82 4.46 7.20
C ASP A 140 6.62 3.17 7.32
N ILE A 141 7.38 2.79 6.27
CA ILE A 141 8.33 1.66 6.28
C ILE A 141 9.42 1.87 7.34
N LEU A 142 10.05 3.05 7.39
CA LEU A 142 11.12 3.35 8.35
C LEU A 142 10.61 3.47 9.79
N SER A 143 9.35 3.87 9.99
CA SER A 143 8.74 4.01 11.32
C SER A 143 8.24 2.69 11.91
N ARG A 144 8.03 1.67 11.07
CA ARG A 144 7.65 0.32 11.50
C ARG A 144 8.91 -0.51 11.77
N ASN A 145 8.93 -1.23 12.89
CA ASN A 145 9.82 -2.36 13.18
C ASN A 145 11.35 -2.10 13.18
N HIS A 146 11.84 -1.17 14.00
CA HIS A 146 13.27 -0.90 14.24
C HIS A 146 14.14 -0.61 12.99
N LEU A 147 13.56 -0.62 11.79
CA LEU A 147 14.23 -0.40 10.52
C LEU A 147 14.89 0.97 10.46
N GLY A 148 14.15 2.01 10.82
CA GLY A 148 14.68 3.38 10.87
C GLY A 148 15.86 3.51 11.83
N THR A 149 15.80 2.85 12.99
CA THR A 149 16.92 2.86 13.95
C THR A 149 18.13 2.09 13.45
N THR A 150 17.94 0.90 12.85
CA THR A 150 19.03 0.12 12.26
C THR A 150 19.71 0.87 11.13
N LEU A 151 18.93 1.53 10.27
CA LEU A 151 19.42 2.30 9.13
C LEU A 151 20.14 3.57 9.57
N LEU A 152 19.65 4.24 10.62
CA LEU A 152 20.33 5.40 11.22
C LEU A 152 21.65 5.00 11.89
N ILE A 153 21.68 3.91 12.67
CA ILE A 153 22.91 3.39 13.27
C ILE A 153 23.91 3.01 12.17
N SER A 154 23.42 2.39 11.10
CA SER A 154 24.25 2.01 9.94
C SER A 154 24.86 3.23 9.27
N ALA A 155 24.06 4.26 9.01
CA ALA A 155 24.53 5.51 8.41
C ALA A 155 25.54 6.24 9.30
N LEU A 156 25.31 6.29 10.61
CA LEU A 156 26.26 6.86 11.56
C LEU A 156 27.57 6.06 11.61
N PHE A 157 27.50 4.73 11.61
CA PHE A 157 28.68 3.87 11.58
C PHE A 157 29.52 4.13 10.32
N VAL A 158 28.88 4.19 9.15
CA VAL A 158 29.54 4.50 7.86
C VAL A 158 30.14 5.91 7.89
N GLY A 159 29.39 6.90 8.38
CA GLY A 159 29.86 8.29 8.49
C GLY A 159 31.09 8.42 9.38
N VAL A 160 31.03 7.85 10.58
CA VAL A 160 32.14 7.89 11.55
C VAL A 160 33.34 7.09 11.04
N SER A 161 33.14 5.87 10.52
CA SER A 161 34.25 5.06 10.01
C SER A 161 34.91 5.68 8.77
N GLY A 162 34.11 6.25 7.86
CA GLY A 162 34.58 6.95 6.67
C GLY A 162 35.35 8.22 6.98
N THR A 163 34.83 9.05 7.88
CA THR A 163 35.58 10.23 8.35
C THR A 163 36.86 9.83 9.09
N PHE A 164 36.84 8.78 9.89
CA PHE A 164 38.00 8.31 10.63
C PHE A 164 39.13 7.79 9.73
N ILE A 165 38.81 7.03 8.69
CA ILE A 165 39.83 6.52 7.75
C ILE A 165 40.51 7.64 6.96
N SER A 166 39.80 8.75 6.68
CA SER A 166 40.39 9.94 6.03
C SER A 166 41.47 10.63 6.88
N VAL A 167 41.46 10.43 8.20
CA VAL A 167 42.47 10.98 9.10
C VAL A 167 43.67 10.04 9.24
N ILE A 168 43.45 8.73 9.13
CA ILE A 168 44.47 7.70 9.33
C ILE A 168 45.27 7.44 8.06
N ASP A 169 44.62 7.45 6.89
CA ASP A 169 45.25 7.10 5.63
C ASP A 169 45.39 8.32 4.72
N PRO A 170 46.63 8.76 4.40
CA PRO A 170 46.85 9.91 3.53
C PRO A 170 46.41 9.67 2.08
N ALA A 171 46.11 8.42 1.68
CA ALA A 171 45.54 8.13 0.37
C ALA A 171 44.06 8.56 0.25
N ILE A 172 43.39 8.85 1.36
CA ILE A 172 42.01 9.32 1.39
C ILE A 172 42.03 10.82 1.66
N GLY A 173 41.81 11.62 0.61
CA GLY A 173 42.04 13.07 0.64
C GLY A 173 41.03 13.85 1.49
N THR A 174 39.76 13.46 1.48
CA THR A 174 38.71 14.16 2.23
C THR A 174 37.85 13.22 3.08
N PRO A 175 37.17 13.73 4.12
CA PRO A 175 36.20 12.93 4.88
C PRO A 175 35.08 12.36 4.01
N TRP A 176 34.71 13.06 2.93
CA TRP A 176 33.71 12.57 1.99
C TRP A 176 34.21 11.37 1.19
N ASP A 177 35.47 11.41 0.72
CA ASP A 177 36.11 10.28 0.02
C ASP A 177 36.19 9.04 0.92
N GLY A 178 36.44 9.24 2.21
CA GLY A 178 36.45 8.16 3.20
C GLY A 178 35.06 7.56 3.43
N ILE A 179 34.01 8.39 3.49
CA ILE A 179 32.61 7.93 3.56
C ILE A 179 32.22 7.17 2.29
N TRP A 180 32.55 7.70 1.12
CA TRP A 180 32.34 7.04 -0.16
C TRP A 180 33.01 5.66 -0.18
N TRP A 181 34.29 5.59 0.18
CA TRP A 181 35.03 4.33 0.26
C TRP A 181 34.39 3.34 1.26
N ALA A 182 33.96 3.81 2.43
CA ALA A 182 33.30 2.97 3.43
C ALA A 182 31.97 2.40 2.89
N ILE A 183 31.16 3.21 2.19
CA ILE A 183 29.92 2.75 1.53
C ILE A 183 30.24 1.67 0.50
N VAL A 184 31.15 1.96 -0.44
CA VAL A 184 31.53 1.04 -1.53
C VAL A 184 32.10 -0.28 -1.00
N THR A 185 32.81 -0.23 0.12
CA THR A 185 33.41 -1.40 0.78
C THR A 185 32.36 -2.23 1.53
N ILE A 186 31.51 -1.60 2.34
CA ILE A 186 30.48 -2.29 3.14
C ILE A 186 29.39 -2.91 2.25
N THR A 187 29.03 -2.22 1.16
CA THR A 187 28.07 -2.72 0.16
C THR A 187 28.67 -3.73 -0.81
N THR A 188 29.94 -4.11 -0.61
CA THR A 188 30.70 -5.07 -1.41
C THR A 188 30.77 -4.76 -2.91
N VAL A 189 30.65 -3.48 -3.30
CA VAL A 189 30.78 -3.02 -4.69
C VAL A 189 32.26 -2.99 -5.11
N GLY A 190 33.11 -2.35 -4.32
CA GLY A 190 34.57 -2.37 -4.50
C GLY A 190 35.09 -1.83 -5.84
N TYR A 191 34.75 -0.59 -6.21
CA TYR A 191 35.23 0.03 -7.47
C TYR A 191 36.76 0.11 -7.59
N GLY A 192 37.47 0.24 -6.46
CA GLY A 192 38.93 0.32 -6.43
C GLY A 192 39.51 1.67 -6.86
N ASP A 193 38.66 2.70 -6.94
CA ASP A 193 39.01 4.09 -7.24
C ASP A 193 39.77 4.77 -6.09
N ILE A 194 39.32 4.54 -4.85
CA ILE A 194 39.96 5.01 -3.63
C ILE A 194 40.19 3.80 -2.73
N VAL A 195 41.42 3.61 -2.25
CA VAL A 195 41.77 2.49 -1.35
C VAL A 195 42.82 2.91 -0.32
N PRO A 196 42.74 2.42 0.94
CA PRO A 196 43.77 2.68 1.94
C PRO A 196 45.13 2.15 1.49
N ALA A 197 46.13 3.02 1.42
CA ALA A 197 47.49 2.64 1.03
C ALA A 197 48.35 2.25 2.23
N SER A 198 48.11 2.89 3.38
CA SER A 198 48.88 2.73 4.61
C SER A 198 48.60 1.39 5.31
N THR A 199 49.57 0.90 6.08
CA THR A 199 49.40 -0.32 6.90
C THR A 199 48.28 -0.14 7.93
N ALA A 200 48.22 1.02 8.59
CA ALA A 200 47.17 1.33 9.57
C ALA A 200 45.78 1.37 8.91
N GLY A 201 45.66 2.01 7.73
CA GLY A 201 44.43 2.07 6.98
C GLY A 201 43.95 0.70 6.49
N LYS A 202 44.85 -0.20 6.08
CA LYS A 202 44.51 -1.59 5.71
C LYS A 202 44.04 -2.43 6.89
N ILE A 203 44.64 -2.27 8.07
CA ILE A 203 44.18 -2.95 9.30
C ILE A 203 42.77 -2.46 9.65
N PHE A 204 42.56 -1.14 9.65
CA PHE A 204 41.24 -0.56 9.88
C PHE A 204 40.22 -1.05 8.85
N GLY A 205 40.58 -1.05 7.57
CA GLY A 205 39.72 -1.53 6.50
C GLY A 205 39.34 -2.99 6.63
N THR A 206 40.24 -3.84 7.13
CA THR A 206 39.92 -5.24 7.42
C THR A 206 38.82 -5.36 8.49
N ILE A 207 38.93 -4.57 9.57
CA ILE A 207 37.92 -4.50 10.63
C ILE A 207 36.60 -3.94 10.08
N LEU A 208 36.67 -2.92 9.22
CA LEU A 208 35.52 -2.32 8.58
C LEU A 208 34.77 -3.31 7.68
N ILE A 209 35.49 -4.10 6.88
CA ILE A 209 34.90 -5.13 6.01
C ILE A 209 34.13 -6.16 6.85
N LEU A 210 34.75 -6.70 7.92
CA LEU A 210 34.11 -7.68 8.80
C LEU A 210 32.85 -7.11 9.47
N SER A 211 32.94 -5.88 9.98
CA SER A 211 31.81 -5.18 10.59
C SER A 211 30.72 -4.86 9.55
N GLY A 212 31.13 -4.49 8.34
CA GLY A 212 30.29 -4.15 7.21
C GLY A 212 29.41 -5.30 6.77
N ILE A 213 29.96 -6.51 6.67
CA ILE A 213 29.19 -7.72 6.35
C ILE A 213 28.08 -7.96 7.38
N GLY A 214 28.39 -7.82 8.68
CA GLY A 214 27.40 -7.98 9.74
C GLY A 214 26.29 -6.92 9.68
N LEU A 215 26.67 -5.66 9.44
CA LEU A 215 25.75 -4.54 9.33
C LEU A 215 24.85 -4.65 8.08
N PHE A 216 25.42 -5.04 6.93
CA PHE A 216 24.66 -5.29 5.71
C PHE A 216 23.70 -6.49 5.86
N SER A 217 24.13 -7.54 6.57
CA SER A 217 23.26 -8.68 6.92
C SER A 217 22.11 -8.26 7.82
N LEU A 218 22.36 -7.40 8.81
CA LEU A 218 21.33 -6.87 9.70
C LEU A 218 20.31 -6.00 8.95
N LEU A 219 20.77 -5.15 8.03
CA LEU A 219 19.89 -4.38 7.15
C LEU A 219 19.00 -5.32 6.34
N THR A 220 19.58 -6.33 5.69
CA THR A 220 18.86 -7.34 4.92
C THR A 220 17.82 -8.07 5.78
N ALA A 221 18.21 -8.54 6.97
CA ALA A 221 17.31 -9.21 7.91
C ALA A 221 16.16 -8.30 8.37
N SER A 222 16.45 -7.01 8.62
CA SER A 222 15.43 -6.04 9.01
C SER A 222 14.41 -5.82 7.88
N PHE A 223 14.87 -5.77 6.62
CA PHE A 223 13.96 -5.72 5.48
C PHE A 223 13.08 -6.97 5.40
N SER A 224 13.65 -8.17 5.60
CA SER A 224 12.89 -9.41 5.64
C SER A 224 11.80 -9.41 6.72
N VAL A 225 12.14 -8.97 7.94
CA VAL A 225 11.17 -8.85 9.05
C VAL A 225 10.06 -7.86 8.73
N PHE A 226 10.35 -6.77 8.03
CA PHE A 226 9.32 -5.84 7.59
C PHE A 226 8.31 -6.47 6.63
N PHE A 227 8.78 -7.23 5.64
CA PHE A 227 7.89 -7.94 4.73
C PHE A 227 7.09 -9.03 5.43
N LEU A 228 7.72 -9.80 6.33
CA LEU A 228 7.05 -10.82 7.13
C LEU A 228 5.99 -10.22 8.05
N SER A 229 6.27 -9.10 8.71
CA SER A 229 5.30 -8.47 9.63
C SER A 229 4.01 -8.03 8.95
N ARG A 230 4.05 -7.70 7.64
CA ARG A 230 2.84 -7.42 6.85
C ARG A 230 2.04 -8.68 6.56
N GLU A 231 2.73 -9.76 6.22
CA GLU A 231 2.08 -11.05 5.98
C GLU A 231 1.46 -11.60 7.26
N GLU A 232 2.14 -11.47 8.40
CA GLU A 232 1.63 -11.87 9.71
C GLU A 232 0.39 -11.05 10.11
N GLU A 233 0.39 -9.73 9.90
CA GLU A 233 -0.80 -8.87 10.13
C GLU A 233 -2.00 -9.32 9.28
N GLU A 234 -1.79 -9.64 7.99
CA GLU A 234 -2.85 -10.18 7.12
C GLU A 234 -3.33 -11.59 7.53
N VAL A 235 -2.44 -12.44 8.06
CA VAL A 235 -2.79 -13.79 8.53
C VAL A 235 -3.60 -13.69 9.83
N VAL A 236 -3.19 -12.85 10.77
CA VAL A 236 -3.91 -12.61 12.03
C VAL A 236 -5.30 -12.04 11.74
N ASP A 237 -5.43 -11.07 10.83
CA ASP A 237 -6.73 -10.53 10.45
C ASP A 237 -7.66 -11.61 9.87
N LYS A 238 -7.15 -12.49 9.00
CA LYS A 238 -7.90 -13.63 8.46
C LYS A 238 -8.28 -14.64 9.53
N GLU A 239 -7.38 -14.96 10.44
CA GLU A 239 -7.65 -15.88 11.56
C GLU A 239 -8.76 -15.31 12.45
N THR A 240 -8.69 -14.02 12.76
CA THR A 240 -9.73 -13.33 13.54
C THR A 240 -11.09 -13.36 12.82
N GLU A 241 -11.11 -13.17 11.50
CA GLU A 241 -12.33 -13.30 10.68
C GLU A 241 -12.89 -14.73 10.71
N LEU A 242 -12.04 -15.74 10.63
CA LEU A 242 -12.44 -17.15 10.70
C LEU A 242 -13.01 -17.51 12.07
N LEU A 243 -12.39 -17.05 13.15
CA LEU A 243 -12.89 -17.24 14.52
C LEU A 243 -14.27 -16.59 14.71
N GLN A 244 -14.46 -15.36 14.22
CA GLN A 244 -15.78 -14.71 14.23
C GLN A 244 -16.84 -15.50 13.44
N ARG A 245 -16.45 -16.13 12.33
CA ARG A 245 -17.36 -17.01 11.57
C ARG A 245 -17.73 -18.27 12.36
N ILE A 246 -16.80 -18.86 13.11
CA ILE A 246 -17.05 -20.03 13.97
C ILE A 246 -18.02 -19.66 15.09
N ASP A 247 -17.79 -18.57 15.82
CA ASP A 247 -18.71 -18.07 16.86
C ASP A 247 -20.12 -17.80 16.29
N GLY A 248 -20.17 -17.24 15.08
CA GLY A 248 -21.42 -17.01 14.35
C GLY A 248 -22.15 -18.31 14.00
N LEU A 249 -21.43 -19.39 13.69
CA LEU A 249 -22.01 -20.72 13.44
C LEU A 249 -22.51 -21.38 14.73
N GLU A 250 -21.77 -21.27 15.84
CA GLU A 250 -22.19 -21.80 17.14
C GLU A 250 -23.49 -21.13 17.62
N THR A 251 -23.60 -19.83 17.45
CA THR A 251 -24.83 -19.07 17.77
C THR A 251 -26.02 -19.55 16.94
N ARG A 252 -25.82 -19.79 15.63
CA ARG A 252 -26.86 -20.31 14.74
C ARG A 252 -27.26 -21.74 15.09
N MET A 253 -26.30 -22.58 15.44
CA MET A 253 -26.55 -23.97 15.84
C MET A 253 -27.35 -24.04 17.14
N SER A 254 -26.98 -23.24 18.14
CA SER A 254 -27.73 -23.11 19.39
C SER A 254 -29.18 -22.62 19.16
N ALA A 255 -29.38 -21.68 18.24
CA ALA A 255 -30.72 -21.20 17.87
C ALA A 255 -31.55 -22.29 17.16
N LEU A 256 -30.93 -23.12 16.31
CA LEU A 256 -31.59 -24.25 15.68
C LEU A 256 -31.98 -25.32 16.70
N GLU A 257 -31.10 -25.66 17.64
CA GLU A 257 -31.40 -26.60 18.73
C GLU A 257 -32.57 -26.14 19.60
N LEU A 258 -32.62 -24.84 19.93
CA LEU A 258 -33.74 -24.26 20.67
C LEU A 258 -35.05 -24.33 19.88
N ASN A 259 -35.00 -24.02 18.58
CA ASN A 259 -36.18 -24.11 17.71
C ASN A 259 -36.68 -25.55 17.56
N ILE A 260 -35.77 -26.52 17.44
CA ILE A 260 -36.12 -27.95 17.38
C ILE A 260 -36.78 -28.38 18.70
N SER A 261 -36.21 -28.01 19.85
CA SER A 261 -36.78 -28.32 21.17
C SER A 261 -38.21 -27.76 21.30
N ARG A 262 -38.43 -26.50 20.89
CA ARG A 262 -39.77 -25.89 20.88
C ARG A 262 -40.75 -26.59 19.95
N MET A 263 -40.29 -27.06 18.79
CA MET A 263 -41.13 -27.83 17.86
C MET A 263 -41.54 -29.17 18.47
N LEU A 264 -40.61 -29.87 19.13
CA LEU A 264 -40.89 -31.14 19.81
C LEU A 264 -41.91 -30.96 20.94
N ASP A 265 -41.72 -29.97 21.81
CA ASP A 265 -42.66 -29.66 22.89
C ASP A 265 -44.07 -29.35 22.36
N ASN A 266 -44.16 -28.55 21.30
CA ASN A 266 -45.44 -28.23 20.66
C ASN A 266 -46.11 -29.48 20.07
N GLN A 267 -45.36 -30.39 19.44
CA GLN A 267 -45.93 -31.65 18.95
C GLN A 267 -46.45 -32.53 20.09
N GLN A 268 -45.71 -32.63 21.20
CA GLN A 268 -46.14 -33.38 22.38
C GLN A 268 -47.40 -32.79 23.03
N ALA A 269 -47.50 -31.46 23.09
CA ALA A 269 -48.68 -30.74 23.57
C ALA A 269 -49.91 -30.97 22.65
N LEU A 270 -49.70 -31.06 21.33
CA LEU A 270 -50.76 -31.38 20.38
C LEU A 270 -51.24 -32.84 20.53
N LEU A 271 -50.32 -33.79 20.65
CA LEU A 271 -50.64 -35.22 20.84
C LEU A 271 -51.40 -35.48 22.15
N SER A 272 -51.01 -34.79 23.23
CA SER A 272 -51.74 -34.85 24.49
C SER A 272 -53.14 -34.24 24.37
N ARG A 273 -53.31 -33.10 23.68
CA ARG A 273 -54.64 -32.55 23.36
C ARG A 273 -55.51 -33.51 22.53
N THR A 274 -54.96 -34.13 21.49
CA THR A 274 -55.74 -35.06 20.64
C THR A 274 -56.14 -36.32 21.41
N SER A 275 -55.25 -36.88 22.24
CA SER A 275 -55.60 -38.05 23.07
C SER A 275 -56.66 -37.74 24.15
N LEU A 276 -56.66 -36.53 24.71
CA LEU A 276 -57.70 -36.07 25.63
C LEU A 276 -59.05 -35.87 24.94
N LEU A 277 -59.04 -35.32 23.71
CA LEU A 277 -60.25 -35.18 22.89
C LEU A 277 -60.83 -36.54 22.50
N ASP A 278 -59.99 -37.51 22.15
CA ASP A 278 -60.41 -38.87 21.80
C ASP A 278 -61.06 -39.60 23.01
N LYS A 279 -60.45 -39.50 24.20
CA LYS A 279 -61.05 -40.00 25.45
C LYS A 279 -62.39 -39.32 25.77
N SER A 280 -62.49 -38.01 25.54
CA SER A 280 -63.74 -37.26 25.74
C SER A 280 -64.84 -37.70 24.77
N HIS A 281 -64.52 -37.97 23.51
CA HIS A 281 -65.48 -38.46 22.52
C HIS A 281 -65.96 -39.87 22.84
N SER A 282 -65.06 -40.79 23.20
CA SER A 282 -65.40 -42.16 23.62
C SER A 282 -66.34 -42.20 24.86
N ALA A 283 -66.08 -41.34 25.85
CA ALA A 283 -66.94 -41.23 27.03
C ALA A 283 -68.35 -40.67 26.73
N ASN A 284 -68.48 -39.84 25.68
CA ASN A 284 -69.76 -39.25 25.28
C ASN A 284 -70.59 -40.19 24.37
N THR A 285 -69.95 -41.01 23.54
CA THR A 285 -70.63 -42.05 22.74
C THR A 285 -71.10 -43.23 23.60
N GLY A 286 -70.39 -43.57 24.68
CA GLY A 286 -70.84 -44.58 25.65
C GLY A 286 -72.11 -44.18 26.41
N LYS A 287 -72.26 -42.88 26.76
CA LYS A 287 -73.49 -42.37 27.39
C LYS A 287 -74.71 -42.28 26.46
N LYS A 288 -74.49 -42.24 25.14
CA LYS A 288 -75.58 -42.14 24.16
C LYS A 288 -76.13 -43.52 23.72
N GLY A 289 -75.42 -44.61 24.01
CA GLY A 289 -75.88 -45.99 23.79
C GLY A 289 -76.69 -46.59 24.96
N GLU A 290 -76.56 -46.03 26.18
CA GLU A 290 -77.24 -46.55 27.39
C GLU A 290 -78.64 -45.94 27.61
N SER A 291 -79.10 -45.03 26.73
CA SER A 291 -80.36 -44.28 26.92
C SER A 291 -81.57 -44.87 26.19
N ASP A 292 -81.41 -45.87 25.32
CA ASP A 292 -82.47 -46.38 24.42
C ASP A 292 -82.87 -47.85 24.70
N GLY A 293 -82.44 -48.46 25.80
CA GLY A 293 -82.64 -49.87 26.10
C GLY A 293 -83.56 -50.16 27.29
N GLU A 294 -84.84 -50.31 26.99
CA GLU A 294 -85.83 -51.17 27.65
C GLU A 294 -86.56 -50.73 28.94
N ALA A 295 -87.87 -50.64 28.74
CA ALA A 295 -88.96 -50.36 29.66
C ALA A 295 -89.34 -51.57 30.55
N PRO A 296 -90.07 -51.34 31.66
CA PRO A 296 -90.35 -52.38 32.64
C PRO A 296 -91.63 -53.14 32.30
N ILE A 297 -91.59 -54.48 32.31
CA ILE A 297 -92.81 -55.29 32.25
C ILE A 297 -92.69 -56.49 33.20
N LEU A 298 -93.51 -56.40 34.26
CA LEU A 298 -94.24 -57.40 35.05
C LEU A 298 -93.74 -58.85 35.09
#